data_AF-A0A3M1YCM7-F1
#
_entry.id   AF-A0A3M1YCM7-F1
#
_cell.length_a   1.000
_cell.length_b   1.000
_cell.length_c   1.000
_cell.angle_alpha   90.00
_cell.angle_beta   90.00
_cell.angle_gamma   90.00
#
_symmetry.space_group_name_H-M   'P 1'
#
loop_
_entity.id
_entity.type
_entity.pdbx_description
1 polymer ?
#
loop_
_entity_poly.entity_id
_entity_poly.type
_entity_poly.pdbx_seq_one_letter_code
_entity_poly.pdbx_strand_id
1 'polypeptide(L)'
;MNKSLNDVINLVIHADPAKRSLGFKYIGKHRYTDALEFCLNALQHDDDDDVRASAAWALDQINSPDTVYDLIQALYDPCFSVRSNASWALIHIAQRTIPQLVIPEIIDILAESTDEDARQMAYMILHHIGGKDARNAINRYWKDK
;
A
#
# COMPACT_ATOMS: atom_id res chain seq x y z
N MET A 1 -18.51 11.41 17.62
CA MET A 1 -17.48 11.85 18.57
C MET A 1 -16.12 11.66 17.93
N ASN A 2 -15.32 12.71 17.84
CA ASN A 2 -13.91 12.57 17.44
C ASN A 2 -13.16 11.93 18.62
N LYS A 3 -12.53 10.78 18.40
CA LYS A 3 -11.56 10.19 19.31
C LYS A 3 -10.31 11.07 19.38
N SER A 4 -9.70 11.18 20.56
CA SER A 4 -8.39 11.81 20.70
C SER A 4 -7.30 10.95 20.06
N LEU A 5 -6.12 11.53 19.79
CA LEU A 5 -4.98 10.76 19.30
C LEU A 5 -4.61 9.61 20.26
N ASN A 6 -4.67 9.85 21.58
CA ASN A 6 -4.42 8.83 22.59
C ASN A 6 -5.42 7.67 22.54
N ASP A 7 -6.72 7.96 22.31
CA ASP A 7 -7.73 6.91 22.14
C ASP A 7 -7.45 6.04 20.92
N VAL A 8 -6.90 6.64 19.86
CA VAL A 8 -6.55 5.93 18.63
C VAL A 8 -5.28 5.11 18.80
N ILE A 9 -4.28 5.64 19.50
CA ILE A 9 -3.07 4.88 19.87
C ILE A 9 -3.46 3.64 20.68
N ASN A 10 -4.35 3.79 21.66
CA ASN A 10 -4.86 2.66 22.46
C ASN A 10 -5.60 1.60 21.62
N LEU A 11 -6.15 1.97 20.45
CA LEU A 11 -6.75 1.00 19.53
C LEU A 11 -5.68 0.25 18.74
N VAL A 12 -4.68 0.95 18.17
CA VAL A 12 -3.68 0.33 17.28
C VAL A 12 -2.67 -0.56 18.00
N ILE A 13 -2.45 -0.39 19.30
CA ILE A 13 -1.59 -1.28 20.11
C ILE A 13 -2.38 -2.35 20.88
N HIS A 14 -3.68 -2.46 20.65
CA HIS A 14 -4.53 -3.37 21.43
C HIS A 14 -4.28 -4.85 21.07
N ALA A 15 -4.41 -5.76 22.04
CA ALA A 15 -4.21 -7.21 21.82
C ALA A 15 -5.22 -7.84 20.82
N ASP A 16 -6.48 -7.42 20.88
CA ASP A 16 -7.55 -7.76 19.94
C ASP A 16 -7.33 -7.13 18.54
N PRO A 17 -7.17 -7.93 17.46
CA PRO A 17 -6.95 -7.44 16.10
C PRO A 17 -8.11 -6.60 15.58
N ALA A 18 -9.35 -6.88 15.98
CA ALA A 18 -10.51 -6.10 15.53
C ALA A 18 -10.42 -4.63 16.01
N LYS A 19 -9.86 -4.42 17.21
CA LYS A 19 -9.61 -3.07 17.73
C LYS A 19 -8.43 -2.40 17.02
N ARG A 20 -7.36 -3.13 16.70
CA ARG A 20 -6.24 -2.58 15.91
C ARG A 20 -6.71 -2.15 14.52
N SER A 21 -7.43 -3.01 13.81
CA SER A 21 -8.04 -2.70 12.51
C SER A 21 -8.92 -1.46 12.57
N LEU A 22 -9.78 -1.35 13.60
CA LEU A 22 -10.58 -0.16 13.84
C LEU A 22 -9.73 1.10 14.06
N GLY A 23 -8.62 0.98 14.79
CA GLY A 23 -7.64 2.06 15.00
C GLY A 23 -7.08 2.57 13.67
N PHE A 24 -6.61 1.70 12.80
CA PHE A 24 -6.07 2.09 11.49
C PHE A 24 -7.12 2.68 10.55
N LYS A 25 -8.35 2.14 10.54
CA LYS A 25 -9.48 2.75 9.81
C LYS A 25 -9.77 4.17 10.32
N TYR A 26 -9.64 4.40 11.62
CA TYR A 26 -9.79 5.74 12.19
C TYR A 26 -8.63 6.66 11.78
N ILE A 27 -7.39 6.19 11.84
CA ILE A 27 -6.20 6.93 11.37
C ILE A 27 -6.37 7.38 9.93
N GLY A 28 -6.72 6.47 9.01
CA GLY A 28 -6.90 6.78 7.60
C GLY A 28 -8.03 7.77 7.35
N LYS A 29 -9.20 7.53 7.96
CA LYS A 29 -10.38 8.41 7.80
C LYS A 29 -10.09 9.86 8.22
N HIS A 30 -9.24 10.05 9.22
CA HIS A 30 -8.88 11.35 9.76
C HIS A 30 -7.51 11.86 9.29
N ARG A 31 -6.80 11.06 8.48
CA ARG A 31 -5.47 11.34 7.92
C ARG A 31 -4.47 11.77 8.99
N TYR A 32 -4.39 11.02 10.09
CA TYR A 32 -3.44 11.29 11.17
C TYR A 32 -2.01 10.97 10.73
N THR A 33 -1.33 11.96 10.18
CA THR A 33 0.08 11.88 9.73
C THR A 33 1.03 11.51 10.86
N ASP A 34 0.75 11.94 12.10
CA ASP A 34 1.58 11.64 13.26
C ASP A 34 1.56 10.14 13.66
N ALA A 35 0.65 9.36 13.07
CA ALA A 35 0.55 7.92 13.28
C ALA A 35 1.18 7.10 12.14
N LEU A 36 1.96 7.73 11.24
CA LEU A 36 2.56 7.08 10.07
C LEU A 36 3.37 5.83 10.45
N GLU A 37 4.23 5.95 11.47
CA GLU A 37 5.06 4.85 11.97
C GLU A 37 4.23 3.66 12.47
N PHE A 38 3.09 3.89 13.11
CA PHE A 38 2.20 2.81 13.53
C PHE A 38 1.60 2.07 12.32
N CYS A 39 1.24 2.79 11.26
CA CYS A 39 0.72 2.18 10.04
C CYS A 39 1.80 1.36 9.32
N LEU A 40 3.02 1.89 9.20
CA LEU A 40 4.14 1.18 8.58
C LEU A 40 4.52 -0.08 9.35
N ASN A 41 4.58 0.01 10.68
CA ASN A 41 4.88 -1.13 11.55
C ASN A 41 3.81 -2.23 11.42
N ALA A 42 2.53 -1.87 11.48
CA ALA A 42 1.45 -2.85 11.36
C ALA A 42 1.39 -3.48 9.96
N LEU A 43 1.61 -2.70 8.89
CA LEU A 43 1.66 -3.23 7.54
C LEU A 43 2.71 -4.34 7.38
N GLN A 44 3.86 -4.23 8.05
CA GLN A 44 4.96 -5.18 7.90
C GLN A 44 4.94 -6.34 8.89
N HIS A 45 4.32 -6.14 10.05
CA HIS A 45 4.57 -7.02 11.20
C HIS A 45 3.32 -7.47 11.94
N ASP A 46 2.12 -6.97 11.61
CA ASP A 46 0.92 -7.49 12.25
C ASP A 46 0.58 -8.90 11.73
N ASP A 47 0.35 -9.83 12.64
CA ASP A 47 0.01 -11.22 12.28
C ASP A 47 -1.36 -11.31 11.59
N ASP A 48 -2.25 -10.35 11.86
CA ASP A 48 -3.62 -10.32 11.35
C ASP A 48 -3.70 -9.56 10.02
N ASP A 49 -4.22 -10.21 8.99
CA ASP A 49 -4.28 -9.68 7.63
C ASP A 49 -5.30 -8.55 7.46
N ASP A 50 -6.39 -8.56 8.22
CA ASP A 50 -7.35 -7.45 8.27
C ASP A 50 -6.69 -6.20 8.88
N VAL A 51 -5.81 -6.36 9.87
CA VAL A 51 -5.03 -5.27 10.43
C VAL A 51 -4.03 -4.73 9.40
N ARG A 52 -3.24 -5.58 8.74
CA ARG A 52 -2.31 -5.16 7.68
C ARG A 52 -3.04 -4.44 6.54
N ALA A 53 -4.20 -4.94 6.12
CA ALA A 53 -4.99 -4.34 5.06
C ALA A 53 -5.55 -2.97 5.47
N SER A 54 -5.97 -2.84 6.73
CA SER A 54 -6.43 -1.56 7.29
C SER A 54 -5.30 -0.55 7.40
N ALA A 55 -4.08 -0.99 7.72
CA ALA A 55 -2.88 -0.16 7.75
C ALA A 55 -2.50 0.33 6.33
N ALA A 56 -2.46 -0.55 5.33
CA ALA A 56 -2.25 -0.18 3.93
C ALA A 56 -3.28 0.86 3.45
N TRP A 57 -4.56 0.66 3.79
CA TRP A 57 -5.61 1.63 3.49
C TRP A 57 -5.39 2.97 4.19
N ALA A 58 -4.95 2.97 5.45
CA ALA A 58 -4.64 4.20 6.17
C ALA A 58 -3.48 4.97 5.52
N LEU A 59 -2.44 4.26 5.05
CA LEU A 59 -1.32 4.84 4.32
C LEU A 59 -1.75 5.48 3.00
N ASP A 60 -2.68 4.85 2.27
CA ASP A 60 -3.32 5.44 1.07
C ASP A 60 -4.00 6.78 1.41
N GLN A 61 -4.79 6.82 2.48
CA GLN A 61 -5.47 8.06 2.88
C GLN A 61 -4.50 9.15 3.35
N ILE A 62 -3.40 8.77 4.00
CA ILE A 62 -2.34 9.71 4.38
C ILE A 62 -1.64 10.25 3.11
N ASN A 63 -1.35 9.36 2.15
CA ASN A 63 -0.70 9.65 0.87
C ASN A 63 0.67 10.32 1.05
N SER A 64 1.51 9.75 1.90
CA SER A 64 2.91 10.20 2.09
C SER A 64 3.86 9.45 1.15
N PRO A 65 4.73 10.14 0.39
CA PRO A 65 5.76 9.50 -0.43
C PRO A 65 6.75 8.63 0.35
N ASP A 66 6.92 8.88 1.65
CA ASP A 66 7.83 8.12 2.51
C ASP A 66 7.41 6.66 2.68
N THR A 67 6.19 6.31 2.27
CA THR A 67 5.59 4.97 2.42
C THR A 67 5.82 4.07 1.21
N VAL A 68 6.39 4.60 0.11
CA VAL A 68 6.46 3.89 -1.17
C VAL A 68 7.20 2.56 -1.06
N TYR A 69 8.31 2.52 -0.35
CA TYR A 69 9.10 1.29 -0.18
C TYR A 69 8.27 0.18 0.50
N ASP A 70 7.62 0.50 1.62
CA ASP A 70 6.85 -0.47 2.40
C ASP A 70 5.60 -0.93 1.66
N LEU A 71 4.95 -0.03 0.91
CA LEU A 71 3.82 -0.37 0.05
C LEU A 71 4.24 -1.28 -1.12
N ILE A 72 5.45 -1.12 -1.66
CA ILE A 72 6.01 -2.02 -2.66
C ILE A 72 6.22 -3.42 -2.07
N GLN A 73 6.74 -3.54 -0.83
CA GLN A 73 6.86 -4.83 -0.16
C GLN A 73 5.49 -5.48 0.08
N ALA A 74 4.47 -4.69 0.41
CA ALA A 74 3.10 -5.17 0.62
C ALA A 74 2.42 -5.72 -0.65
N LEU A 75 2.99 -5.52 -1.84
CA LEU A 75 2.52 -6.18 -3.07
C LEU A 75 2.78 -7.70 -3.07
N TYR A 76 3.63 -8.18 -2.15
CA TYR A 76 3.94 -9.60 -1.94
C TYR A 76 3.18 -10.20 -0.75
N ASP A 77 2.27 -9.45 -0.12
CA ASP A 77 1.51 -9.96 1.02
C ASP A 77 0.63 -11.15 0.60
N PRO A 78 0.55 -12.23 1.41
CA PRO A 78 -0.30 -13.39 1.09
C PRO A 78 -1.78 -13.01 0.97
N CYS A 79 -2.24 -11.97 1.66
CA CYS A 79 -3.63 -11.51 1.62
C CYS A 79 -3.88 -10.54 0.47
N PHE A 80 -4.83 -10.89 -0.40
CA PHE A 80 -5.24 -10.07 -1.53
C PHE A 80 -5.69 -8.65 -1.12
N SER A 81 -6.38 -8.51 0.01
CA SER A 81 -6.84 -7.20 0.50
C SER A 81 -5.68 -6.26 0.82
N VAL A 82 -4.57 -6.78 1.35
CA VAL A 82 -3.35 -6.00 1.62
C VAL A 82 -2.74 -5.55 0.29
N ARG A 83 -2.52 -6.48 -0.64
CA ARG A 83 -1.97 -6.19 -1.99
C ARG A 83 -2.80 -5.16 -2.75
N SER A 84 -4.12 -5.29 -2.71
CA SER A 84 -5.04 -4.38 -3.38
C SER A 84 -4.96 -2.97 -2.79
N ASN A 85 -4.97 -2.84 -1.46
CA ASN A 85 -4.88 -1.52 -0.81
C ASN A 85 -3.51 -0.87 -1.05
N ALA A 86 -2.43 -1.66 -0.99
CA ALA A 86 -1.09 -1.16 -1.30
C ALA A 86 -0.95 -0.69 -2.75
N SER A 87 -1.55 -1.42 -3.70
CA SER A 87 -1.58 -1.03 -5.11
C SER A 87 -2.29 0.31 -5.33
N TRP A 88 -3.46 0.52 -4.71
CA TRP A 88 -4.17 1.80 -4.80
C TRP A 88 -3.37 2.94 -4.17
N ALA A 89 -2.73 2.70 -3.02
CA ALA A 89 -1.86 3.68 -2.40
C ALA A 89 -0.74 4.14 -3.34
N LEU A 90 -0.04 3.19 -3.98
CA LEU A 90 1.02 3.49 -4.94
C LEU A 90 0.51 4.23 -6.18
N ILE A 91 -0.66 3.87 -6.71
CA ILE A 91 -1.31 4.58 -7.82
C ILE A 91 -1.58 6.04 -7.44
N HIS A 92 -2.17 6.27 -6.27
CA HIS A 92 -2.50 7.63 -5.81
C HIS A 92 -1.24 8.46 -5.52
N ILE A 93 -0.22 7.88 -4.90
CA ILE A 93 1.07 8.55 -4.68
C ILE A 93 1.70 8.95 -6.02
N ALA A 94 1.73 8.05 -6.99
CA ALA A 94 2.28 8.33 -8.31
C ALA A 94 1.49 9.43 -9.04
N GLN A 95 0.16 9.38 -9.03
CA GLN A 95 -0.68 10.36 -9.72
C GLN A 95 -0.66 11.75 -9.07
N ARG A 96 -0.53 11.82 -7.74
CA ARG A 96 -0.65 13.07 -6.98
C ARG A 96 0.68 13.74 -6.68
N THR A 97 1.76 12.98 -6.63
CA THR A 97 3.02 13.46 -6.07
C THR A 97 4.17 13.28 -7.04
N ILE A 98 4.72 12.07 -7.16
CA ILE A 98 6.03 11.86 -7.81
C ILE A 98 6.03 10.49 -8.50
N PRO A 99 5.58 10.38 -9.77
CA PRO A 99 5.55 9.10 -10.49
C PRO A 99 6.92 8.41 -10.56
N GLN A 100 8.01 9.18 -10.58
CA GLN A 100 9.37 8.66 -10.66
C GLN A 100 9.86 7.91 -9.41
N LEU A 101 9.13 7.94 -8.30
CA LEU A 101 9.42 7.10 -7.12
C LEU A 101 8.76 5.72 -7.18
N VAL A 102 7.77 5.54 -8.08
CA VAL A 102 6.95 4.33 -8.12
C VAL A 102 7.18 3.57 -9.42
N ILE A 103 7.19 4.26 -10.56
CA ILE A 103 7.18 3.60 -11.87
C ILE A 103 8.38 2.65 -12.09
N PRO A 104 9.64 3.05 -11.81
CA PRO A 104 10.79 2.17 -12.09
C PRO A 104 10.68 0.82 -11.37
N GLU A 105 10.38 0.85 -10.08
CA GLU A 105 10.29 -0.33 -9.22
C GLU A 105 9.13 -1.22 -9.63
N ILE A 106 7.98 -0.65 -10.03
CA ILE A 106 6.86 -1.44 -10.52
C ILE A 106 7.15 -2.07 -11.90
N ILE A 107 7.95 -1.41 -12.75
CA ILE A 107 8.43 -2.00 -14.01
C ILE A 107 9.31 -3.22 -13.72
N ASP A 108 10.22 -3.11 -12.76
CA ASP A 108 11.12 -4.20 -12.37
C ASP A 108 10.31 -5.37 -11.80
N ILE A 109 9.30 -5.11 -10.96
CA ILE A 109 8.40 -6.17 -10.46
C ILE A 109 7.66 -6.87 -11.60
N LEU A 110 7.11 -6.13 -12.57
CA LEU A 110 6.42 -6.73 -13.71
C LEU A 110 7.34 -7.64 -14.54
N ALA A 111 8.61 -7.26 -14.70
CA ALA A 111 9.58 -7.95 -15.54
C ALA A 111 10.28 -9.12 -14.82
N GLU A 112 10.61 -8.97 -13.54
CA GLU A 112 11.60 -9.82 -12.85
C GLU A 112 11.00 -10.63 -11.69
N SER A 113 9.90 -10.19 -11.09
CA SER A 113 9.33 -10.89 -9.94
C SER A 113 8.92 -12.31 -10.31
N THR A 114 9.23 -13.30 -9.48
CA THR A 114 8.74 -14.67 -9.65
C THR A 114 7.33 -14.87 -9.09
N ASP A 115 6.86 -13.95 -8.25
CA ASP A 115 5.54 -14.00 -7.62
C ASP A 115 4.45 -13.54 -8.61
N GLU A 116 3.49 -14.43 -8.90
CA GLU A 116 2.40 -14.16 -9.85
C GLU A 116 1.47 -13.05 -9.39
N ASP A 117 1.18 -13.02 -8.08
CA ASP A 117 0.29 -12.04 -7.47
C ASP A 117 0.91 -10.64 -7.51
N ALA A 118 2.20 -10.52 -7.16
CA ALA A 118 2.94 -9.26 -7.23
C ALA A 118 3.07 -8.76 -8.67
N ARG A 119 3.33 -9.65 -9.65
CA ARG A 119 3.32 -9.29 -11.09
C ARG A 119 1.94 -8.80 -11.54
N GLN A 120 0.87 -9.43 -11.08
CA GLN A 120 -0.49 -9.00 -11.39
C GLN A 120 -0.77 -7.60 -10.81
N MET A 121 -0.36 -7.34 -9.57
CA MET A 121 -0.47 -6.00 -8.98
C MET A 121 0.35 -4.98 -9.76
N ALA A 122 1.59 -5.31 -10.15
CA ALA A 122 2.44 -4.42 -10.92
C ALA A 122 1.83 -4.05 -12.28
N TYR A 123 1.25 -5.02 -13.00
CA TYR A 123 0.49 -4.77 -14.22
C TYR A 123 -0.66 -3.79 -13.96
N MET A 124 -1.46 -4.02 -12.92
CA MET A 124 -2.60 -3.17 -12.56
C MET A 124 -2.16 -1.74 -12.24
N ILE A 125 -1.09 -1.57 -11.47
CA ILE A 125 -0.54 -0.25 -11.11
C ILE A 125 -0.08 0.49 -12.36
N LEU A 126 0.73 -0.13 -13.22
CA LEU A 126 1.23 0.49 -14.46
C LEU A 126 0.09 0.85 -15.42
N HIS A 127 -0.95 0.02 -15.49
CA HIS A 127 -2.14 0.30 -16.29
C HIS A 127 -2.84 1.58 -15.84
N HIS A 128 -3.00 1.78 -14.52
CA HIS A 128 -3.69 2.94 -13.95
C HIS A 128 -2.84 4.21 -13.92
N ILE A 129 -1.53 4.10 -13.67
CA ILE A 129 -0.61 5.25 -13.73
C ILE A 129 -0.47 5.73 -15.19
N GLY A 130 -0.31 4.80 -16.13
CA GLY A 130 -0.12 5.12 -17.54
C GLY A 130 1.22 5.84 -17.81
N GLY A 131 1.23 6.71 -18.82
CA GLY A 131 2.47 7.34 -19.29
C GLY A 131 3.27 6.45 -20.26
N LYS A 132 4.34 7.01 -20.84
CA LYS A 132 5.10 6.36 -21.90
C LYS A 132 5.80 5.09 -21.38
N ASP A 133 6.45 5.18 -20.21
CA ASP A 133 7.28 4.09 -19.68
C ASP A 133 6.43 2.91 -19.22
N ALA A 134 5.33 3.16 -18.50
CA ALA A 134 4.40 2.12 -18.08
C ALA A 134 3.78 1.38 -19.28
N ARG A 135 3.34 2.11 -20.31
CA ARG A 135 2.79 1.50 -21.54
C ARG A 135 3.84 0.66 -22.28
N ASN A 136 5.09 1.14 -22.33
CA ASN A 136 6.18 0.39 -22.94
C ASN A 136 6.49 -0.90 -22.17
N ALA A 137 6.50 -0.85 -20.83
CA ALA A 137 6.71 -2.02 -19.99
C ALA A 137 5.61 -3.06 -20.18
N ILE A 138 4.34 -2.65 -20.14
CA ILE A 138 3.19 -3.54 -20.40
C ILE A 138 3.29 -4.19 -21.79
N ASN A 139 3.64 -3.42 -22.82
CA ASN A 139 3.77 -3.94 -24.18
C ASN A 139 4.90 -4.97 -24.32
N ARG A 140 5.99 -4.84 -23.56
CA ARG A 140 7.09 -5.82 -23.53
C ARG A 140 6.67 -7.11 -22.83
N TYR A 141 6.04 -6.98 -21.67
CA TYR A 141 5.55 -8.12 -20.88
C TYR A 141 4.69 -9.10 -21.68
N TRP A 142 3.86 -8.62 -22.61
CA TRP A 142 3.03 -9.48 -23.47
C TRP A 142 3.75 -10.04 -24.70
N LYS A 143 4.84 -9.42 -25.16
CA LYS A 143 5.61 -9.91 -26.31
C LYS A 143 6.52 -11.08 -25.97
N ASP A 144 6.92 -11.16 -24.70
CA ASP A 144 7.86 -12.17 -24.19
C ASP A 144 7.13 -13.42 -23.63
N LYS A 145 5.80 -13.50 -23.76
CA LYS A 145 4.96 -14.67 -23.44
C LYS A 145 4.44 -15.35 -24.70
#